data_AF-A0A2N2JW65-F1
#
_entry.id   AF-A0A2N2JW65-F1
#
_cell.length_a   1.000
_cell.length_b   1.000
_cell.length_c   1.000
_cell.angle_alpha   90.00
_cell.angle_beta   90.00
_cell.angle_gamma   90.00
#
_symmetry.space_group_name_H-M   'P 1'
#
loop_
_entity.id
_entity.type
_entity.pdbx_description
1 polymer ?
#
loop_
_entity_poly.entity_id
_entity_poly.type
_entity_poly.pdbx_seq_one_letter_code
_entity_poly.pdbx_strand_id
1 'polypeptide(L)'
;MRRTMIVFIMAVTVVFSGCGISREARIQQIRSQYPQWDQATVERVAAGRVEVGMTEEMVVEILGKPWQVAREGKRDVWTYMTHVTGAWGELRPVPAFFVYLEGGKVEEIRGDQRRVVTPLR
;
A
#
# COMPACT_ATOMS: atom_id res chain seq x y z
N MET A 1 0.15 51.06 7.49
CA MET A 1 1.16 50.01 7.19
C MET A 1 1.17 48.85 8.19
N ARG A 2 0.82 49.03 9.48
CA ARG A 2 0.83 47.96 10.50
C ARG A 2 -0.41 47.02 10.50
N ARG A 3 -1.53 47.43 9.88
CA ARG A 3 -2.79 46.64 9.80
C ARG A 3 -2.84 45.66 8.60
N THR A 4 -2.21 46.01 7.48
CA THR A 4 -2.16 45.17 6.27
C THR A 4 -1.22 43.98 6.41
N MET A 5 -0.22 44.08 7.30
CA MET A 5 0.72 43.00 7.60
C MET A 5 0.09 41.86 8.42
N ILE A 6 -0.94 42.15 9.23
CA ILE A 6 -1.64 41.13 10.05
C ILE A 6 -2.55 40.25 9.18
N VAL A 7 -3.20 40.85 8.16
CA VAL A 7 -4.07 40.11 7.23
C VAL A 7 -3.26 39.14 6.36
N PHE A 8 -2.05 39.52 5.95
CA PHE A 8 -1.16 38.65 5.18
C PHE A 8 -0.63 37.46 6.00
N ILE A 9 -0.41 37.63 7.31
CA ILE A 9 0.08 36.55 8.18
C ILE A 9 -1.06 35.53 8.47
N MET A 10 -2.32 35.98 8.51
CA MET A 10 -3.46 35.10 8.75
C MET A 10 -3.86 34.26 7.53
N ALA A 11 -3.54 34.72 6.31
CA ALA A 11 -3.83 33.99 5.07
C ALA A 11 -2.83 32.85 4.77
N VAL A 12 -1.61 32.90 5.32
CA VAL A 12 -0.55 31.91 5.05
C VAL A 12 -0.65 30.67 5.95
N THR A 13 -1.35 30.74 7.08
CA THR A 13 -1.47 29.62 8.02
C THR A 13 -2.52 28.57 7.65
N VAL A 14 -3.39 28.82 6.66
CA VAL A 14 -4.47 27.90 6.27
C VAL A 14 -4.01 26.80 5.27
N VAL A 15 -2.82 26.94 4.67
CA VAL A 15 -2.39 26.05 3.57
C VAL A 15 -1.71 24.76 4.06
N PHE A 16 -1.44 24.61 5.37
CA PHE A 16 -0.65 23.49 5.90
C PHE A 16 -1.45 22.28 6.45
N SER A 17 -2.77 22.24 6.33
CA SER A 17 -3.59 21.10 6.80
C SER A 17 -3.74 19.96 5.77
N GLY A 18 -2.99 19.99 4.66
CA GLY A 18 -3.18 19.11 3.49
C GLY A 18 -2.67 17.67 3.60
N CYS A 19 -2.05 17.24 4.71
CA CYS A 19 -1.44 15.89 4.80
C CYS A 19 -2.31 14.84 5.54
N GLY A 20 -3.47 15.20 6.10
CA GLY A 20 -4.36 14.25 6.79
C GLY A 20 -5.33 13.54 5.84
N ILE A 21 -5.95 14.27 4.90
CA ILE A 21 -7.14 13.85 4.13
C ILE A 21 -7.01 12.48 3.45
N SER A 22 -5.81 12.06 3.05
CA SER A 22 -5.60 10.78 2.37
C SER A 22 -5.81 9.56 3.26
N ARG A 23 -5.49 9.63 4.56
CA ARG A 23 -5.56 8.47 5.45
C ARG A 23 -6.99 8.21 5.93
N GLU A 24 -7.69 9.23 6.43
CA GLU A 24 -9.07 9.07 6.87
C GLU A 24 -9.98 8.67 5.71
N ALA A 25 -9.77 9.21 4.50
CA ALA A 25 -10.50 8.80 3.31
C ALA A 25 -10.27 7.31 2.97
N ARG A 26 -9.01 6.85 3.03
CA ARG A 26 -8.69 5.43 2.80
C ARG A 26 -9.32 4.52 3.84
N ILE A 27 -9.33 4.91 5.13
CA ILE A 27 -9.99 4.16 6.20
C ILE A 27 -11.49 4.06 5.94
N GLN A 28 -12.15 5.17 5.59
CA GLN A 28 -13.58 5.18 5.29
C GLN A 28 -13.92 4.32 4.08
N GLN A 29 -13.09 4.37 3.04
CA GLN A 29 -13.25 3.54 1.85
C GLN A 29 -13.10 2.05 2.17
N ILE A 30 -12.06 1.65 2.89
CA ILE A 30 -11.87 0.24 3.27
C ILE A 30 -13.02 -0.23 4.16
N ARG A 31 -13.44 0.58 5.13
CA ARG A 31 -14.55 0.24 6.03
C ARG A 31 -15.88 0.06 5.28
N SER A 32 -16.12 0.84 4.23
CA SER A 32 -17.35 0.69 3.43
C SER A 32 -17.30 -0.54 2.52
N GLN A 33 -16.11 -0.91 2.02
CA GLN A 33 -15.92 -2.10 1.19
C GLN A 33 -15.91 -3.41 2.01
N TYR A 34 -15.36 -3.37 3.23
CA TYR A 34 -15.18 -4.54 4.10
C TYR A 34 -15.81 -4.29 5.49
N PRO A 35 -17.15 -4.22 5.60
CA PRO A 35 -17.84 -3.94 6.85
C PRO A 35 -17.64 -5.02 7.94
N GLN A 36 -17.21 -6.23 7.54
CA GLN A 36 -16.89 -7.33 8.43
C GLN A 36 -15.53 -7.20 9.14
N TRP A 37 -14.64 -6.31 8.67
CA TRP A 37 -13.33 -6.11 9.31
C TRP A 37 -13.46 -5.20 10.53
N ASP A 38 -12.74 -5.55 11.59
CA ASP A 38 -12.66 -4.71 12.78
C ASP A 38 -11.82 -3.45 12.51
N GLN A 39 -11.98 -2.45 13.37
CA GLN A 39 -11.28 -1.16 13.22
C GLN A 39 -9.76 -1.34 13.16
N ALA A 40 -9.21 -2.25 13.97
CA ALA A 40 -7.78 -2.53 14.00
C ALA A 40 -7.27 -3.09 12.65
N THR A 41 -8.02 -3.98 12.02
CA THR A 41 -7.70 -4.52 10.70
C THR A 41 -7.78 -3.44 9.62
N VAL A 42 -8.86 -2.64 9.62
CA VAL A 42 -9.02 -1.54 8.66
C VAL A 42 -7.85 -0.57 8.75
N GLU A 43 -7.43 -0.18 9.95
CA GLU A 43 -6.29 0.71 10.14
C GLU A 43 -4.98 0.10 9.67
N ARG A 44 -4.78 -1.20 9.88
CA ARG A 44 -3.59 -1.94 9.42
C ARG A 44 -3.52 -2.01 7.90
N VAL A 45 -4.64 -2.31 7.24
CA VAL A 45 -4.74 -2.33 5.77
C VAL A 45 -4.60 -0.91 5.20
N ALA A 46 -5.20 0.10 5.84
CA ALA A 46 -5.07 1.49 5.45
C ALA A 46 -3.63 2.03 5.60
N ALA A 47 -2.84 1.48 6.53
CA ALA A 47 -1.41 1.77 6.63
C ALA A 47 -0.62 1.25 5.43
N GLY A 48 -1.18 0.30 4.68
CA GLY A 48 -0.65 -0.14 3.40
C GLY A 48 0.64 -0.95 3.50
N ARG A 49 0.88 -1.64 4.62
CA ARG A 49 2.04 -2.54 4.81
C ARG A 49 1.54 -3.97 5.01
N VAL A 50 2.09 -4.90 4.24
CA VAL A 50 1.83 -6.32 4.41
C VAL A 50 2.59 -6.84 5.62
N GLU A 51 1.91 -7.61 6.45
CA GLU A 51 2.44 -8.18 7.69
C GLU A 51 2.09 -9.67 7.80
N VAL A 52 2.91 -10.42 8.55
CA VAL A 52 2.65 -11.83 8.86
C VAL A 52 1.32 -11.95 9.60
N GLY A 53 0.53 -12.96 9.22
CA GLY A 53 -0.81 -13.23 9.75
C GLY A 53 -1.95 -12.55 8.98
N MET A 54 -1.65 -11.61 8.08
CA MET A 54 -2.66 -11.02 7.19
C MET A 54 -3.27 -12.07 6.27
N THR A 55 -4.55 -11.90 5.90
CA THR A 55 -5.21 -12.77 4.93
C THR A 55 -4.88 -12.35 3.50
N GLU A 56 -5.09 -13.26 2.54
CA GLU A 56 -4.96 -12.94 1.11
C GLU A 56 -5.75 -11.69 0.70
N GLU A 57 -6.98 -11.56 1.18
CA GLU A 57 -7.85 -10.40 0.91
C GLU A 57 -7.21 -9.08 1.36
N MET A 58 -6.61 -9.06 2.56
CA MET A 58 -5.90 -7.89 3.07
C MET A 58 -4.68 -7.55 2.20
N VAL A 59 -3.91 -8.56 1.78
CA VAL A 59 -2.75 -8.36 0.91
C VAL A 59 -3.17 -7.78 -0.44
N VAL A 60 -4.25 -8.29 -1.03
CA VAL A 60 -4.81 -7.78 -2.30
C VAL A 60 -5.33 -6.35 -2.15
N GLU A 61 -5.90 -5.98 -1.00
CA GLU A 61 -6.34 -4.60 -0.76
C GLU A 61 -5.15 -3.64 -0.62
N ILE A 62 -4.01 -4.11 -0.09
CA ILE A 62 -2.80 -3.30 0.08
C ILE A 62 -2.03 -3.16 -1.24
N LEU A 63 -1.78 -4.28 -1.94
CA LEU A 63 -0.85 -4.38 -3.06
C LEU A 63 -1.50 -4.66 -4.40
N GLY A 64 -2.81 -4.91 -4.45
CA GLY A 64 -3.45 -5.46 -5.63
C GLY A 64 -3.10 -6.94 -5.86
N LYS A 65 -3.51 -7.44 -7.03
CA LYS A 65 -3.23 -8.83 -7.43
C LYS A 65 -1.73 -9.02 -7.69
N PRO A 66 -1.14 -10.15 -7.29
CA PRO A 66 0.25 -10.46 -7.57
C PRO A 66 0.49 -10.59 -9.07
N TRP A 67 1.72 -10.33 -9.51
CA TRP A 67 2.12 -10.54 -10.90
C TRP A 67 2.18 -12.03 -11.24
N GLN A 68 2.68 -12.83 -10.30
CA GLN A 68 2.82 -14.27 -10.44
C GLN A 68 2.47 -14.96 -9.13
N VAL A 69 1.82 -16.12 -9.25
CA VAL A 69 1.55 -17.04 -8.15
C VAL A 69 2.21 -18.38 -8.49
N ALA A 70 2.99 -18.91 -7.56
CA ALA A 70 3.59 -20.24 -7.65
C ALA A 70 3.22 -21.06 -6.42
N ARG A 71 3.11 -22.38 -6.55
CA ARG A 71 2.87 -23.30 -5.44
C ARG A 71 4.17 -24.00 -5.05
N GLU A 72 4.60 -23.83 -3.81
CA GLU A 72 5.77 -24.48 -3.21
C GLU A 72 5.32 -25.38 -2.06
N GLY A 73 5.09 -26.66 -2.36
CA GLY A 73 4.56 -27.62 -1.39
C GLY A 73 3.18 -27.21 -0.88
N LYS A 74 3.09 -26.83 0.39
CA LYS A 74 1.83 -26.35 1.02
C LYS A 74 1.64 -24.83 0.92
N ARG A 75 2.63 -24.10 0.42
CA ARG A 75 2.65 -22.63 0.41
C ARG A 75 2.38 -22.08 -0.98
N ASP A 76 1.63 -20.99 -1.06
CA ASP A 76 1.57 -20.15 -2.24
C ASP A 76 2.60 -19.02 -2.13
N VAL A 77 3.37 -18.82 -3.19
CA VAL A 77 4.35 -17.73 -3.29
C VAL A 77 3.82 -16.71 -4.28
N TRP A 78 3.45 -15.56 -3.76
CA TRP A 78 2.99 -14.41 -4.53
C TRP A 78 4.16 -13.48 -4.80
N THR A 79 4.42 -13.23 -6.07
CA THR A 79 5.53 -12.37 -6.52
C THR A 79 4.98 -11.04 -7.03
N TYR A 80 5.52 -9.95 -6.48
CA TYR A 80 5.26 -8.60 -6.90
C TYR A 80 6.50 -8.02 -7.58
N MET A 81 6.29 -7.36 -8.71
CA MET A 81 7.37 -6.90 -9.58
C MET A 81 7.61 -5.39 -9.42
N THR A 82 8.80 -4.97 -9.84
CA THR A 82 9.15 -3.59 -10.15
C THR A 82 9.70 -3.52 -11.57
N HIS A 83 9.98 -2.32 -12.07
CA HIS A 83 10.64 -2.14 -13.35
C HIS A 83 12.05 -1.58 -13.13
N VAL A 84 13.01 -2.12 -13.86
CA VAL A 84 14.37 -1.55 -13.95
C VAL A 84 14.66 -1.18 -15.39
N THR A 85 15.41 -0.08 -15.58
CA THR A 85 15.82 0.38 -16.90
C THR A 85 17.05 -0.43 -17.34
N GLY A 86 16.95 -1.10 -18.48
CA GLY A 86 18.05 -1.81 -19.13
C GLY A 86 19.06 -0.86 -19.78
N ALA A 87 20.16 -1.42 -20.27
CA ALA A 87 21.25 -0.65 -20.89
C ALA A 87 20.82 0.14 -22.14
N TRP A 88 19.70 -0.23 -22.76
CA TRP A 88 19.16 0.40 -23.96
C TRP A 88 17.89 1.22 -23.68
N GLY A 89 17.58 1.51 -22.40
CA GLY A 89 16.43 2.32 -22.00
C GLY A 89 15.11 1.55 -21.88
N GLU A 90 15.10 0.24 -22.09
CA GLU A 90 13.92 -0.60 -21.97
C GLU A 90 13.56 -0.90 -20.51
N LEU A 91 12.27 -0.90 -20.17
CA LEU A 91 11.80 -1.31 -18.84
C LEU A 91 11.68 -2.82 -18.78
N ARG A 92 12.40 -3.44 -17.85
CA ARG A 92 12.34 -4.89 -17.60
C ARG A 92 11.68 -5.16 -16.25
N PRO A 93 10.63 -6.00 -16.18
CA PRO A 93 10.05 -6.39 -14.91
C PRO A 93 11.03 -7.28 -14.15
N VAL A 94 11.23 -7.00 -12.86
CA VAL A 94 12.05 -7.83 -11.96
C VAL A 94 11.33 -8.02 -10.62
N PRO A 95 11.47 -9.18 -9.97
CA PRO A 95 10.87 -9.41 -8.65
C PRO A 95 11.37 -8.41 -7.61
N ALA A 96 10.46 -7.86 -6.82
CA ALA A 96 10.74 -6.86 -5.80
C ALA A 96 10.32 -7.30 -4.40
N PHE A 97 9.20 -8.02 -4.30
CA PHE A 97 8.59 -8.40 -3.04
C PHE A 97 7.86 -9.74 -3.18
N PHE A 98 7.99 -10.58 -2.16
CA PHE A 98 7.43 -11.93 -2.12
C PHE A 98 6.59 -12.09 -0.86
N VAL A 99 5.39 -12.63 -1.03
CA VAL A 99 4.48 -12.97 0.05
C VAL A 99 4.25 -14.48 0.02
N TYR A 100 4.63 -15.15 1.09
CA TYR A 100 4.43 -16.59 1.25
C TYR A 100 3.18 -16.82 2.08
N LEU A 101 2.22 -17.54 1.51
CA LEU A 101 0.92 -17.80 2.10
C LEU A 101 0.81 -19.29 2.43
N GLU A 102 0.40 -19.61 3.66
CA GLU A 102 0.02 -20.97 4.06
C GLU A 102 -1.33 -20.91 4.78
N GLY A 103 -2.26 -21.78 4.39
CA GLY A 103 -3.61 -21.77 4.98
C GLY A 103 -4.36 -20.45 4.82
N GLY A 104 -4.12 -19.72 3.72
CA GLY A 104 -4.79 -18.45 3.40
C GLY A 104 -4.28 -17.23 4.18
N LYS A 105 -3.14 -17.36 4.87
CA LYS A 105 -2.52 -16.27 5.64
C LYS A 105 -1.05 -16.12 5.31
N VAL A 106 -0.55 -14.89 5.43
CA VAL A 106 0.86 -14.57 5.24
C VAL A 106 1.66 -15.23 6.35
N GLU A 107 2.57 -16.11 5.98
CA GLU A 107 3.49 -16.75 6.91
C GLU A 107 4.87 -16.09 6.87
N GLU A 108 5.31 -15.67 5.68
CA GLU A 108 6.62 -15.08 5.48
C GLU A 108 6.58 -13.98 4.40
N ILE A 109 7.47 -13.01 4.54
CA ILE A 109 7.63 -11.88 3.62
C ILE A 109 9.12 -11.75 3.28
N ARG A 110 9.45 -11.55 2.00
CA ARG A 110 10.81 -11.24 1.56
C ARG A 110 10.83 -10.10 0.54
N GLY A 111 11.96 -9.39 0.49
CA GLY A 111 12.17 -8.26 -0.43
C GLY A 111 11.73 -6.93 0.16
N ASP A 112 11.53 -5.92 -0.70
CA ASP A 112 11.15 -4.56 -0.31
C ASP A 112 9.84 -4.14 -0.96
N GLN A 113 8.79 -4.06 -0.15
CA GLN A 113 7.45 -3.67 -0.59
C GLN A 113 7.43 -2.29 -1.25
N ARG A 114 8.31 -1.36 -0.85
CA ARG A 114 8.34 0.01 -1.40
C ARG A 114 8.76 0.05 -2.87
N ARG A 115 9.39 -1.01 -3.35
CA ARG A 115 9.80 -1.14 -4.75
C ARG A 115 8.68 -1.68 -5.62
N VAL A 116 7.61 -2.23 -5.05
CA VAL A 116 6.48 -2.77 -5.80
C VAL A 116 5.82 -1.63 -6.58
N VAL A 117 5.74 -1.81 -7.88
CA VAL A 117 4.94 -0.93 -8.73
C VAL A 117 3.60 -1.62 -8.90
N THR A 118 2.61 -1.15 -8.15
CA THR A 118 1.24 -1.66 -8.29
C THR A 118 0.70 -1.24 -9.66
N PRO A 119 0.14 -2.17 -10.46
CA PRO A 119 -0.60 -1.79 -11.66
C PRO A 119 -1.72 -0.82 -11.25
N LEU A 120 -1.83 0.32 -11.93
CA LEU A 120 -2.96 1.23 -11.73
C LEU A 120 -4.27 0.46 -11.98
N ARG A 121 -5.16 0.43 -10.98
CA ARG A 121 -6.51 -0.15 -11.10
C ARG A 121 -7.37 0.65 -12.07
#